data_AF-A0A220UC82-F1
#
_entry.id   AF-A0A220UC82-F1
#
_cell.length_a   1.000
_cell.length_b   1.000
_cell.length_c   1.000
_cell.angle_alpha   90.00
_cell.angle_beta   90.00
_cell.angle_gamma   90.00
#
_symmetry.space_group_name_H-M   'P 1'
#
loop_
_entity.id
_entity.type
_entity.pdbx_description
1 polymer ?
#
loop_
_entity_poly.entity_id
_entity_poly.type
_entity_poly.pdbx_seq_one_letter_code
_entity_poly.pdbx_strand_id
1 'polypeptide(L)'
;MSAWSRALRTRVAMVCIAALMLTAAFASGTDSEAMWTDGKAGSGTFTALQLGGVQNFVCTAGVWSAATVNWARPTGTPGGVVSYQVTVRRAGKTETTTQAATTFTYRRPALNFDDVTLTVQPVIEQWTGPTRTMILEAAPLVGMRCP
;
A
#
# COMPACT_ATOMS: atom_id res chain seq x y z
N MET A 1 -40.99 -37.80 -29.96
CA MET A 1 -40.30 -36.85 -29.05
C MET A 1 -40.80 -35.44 -29.32
N SER A 2 -41.59 -34.89 -28.39
CA SER A 2 -42.44 -33.72 -28.60
C SER A 2 -41.66 -32.42 -28.80
N ALA A 3 -42.17 -31.52 -29.65
CA ALA A 3 -41.57 -30.22 -29.99
C ALA A 3 -41.39 -29.27 -28.79
N TRP A 4 -42.09 -29.55 -27.69
CA TRP A 4 -42.04 -28.80 -26.44
C TRP A 4 -40.68 -28.85 -25.72
N SER A 5 -39.95 -29.98 -25.80
CA SER A 5 -38.66 -30.12 -25.12
C SER A 5 -37.51 -29.38 -25.83
N ARG A 6 -37.68 -29.05 -27.12
CA ARG A 6 -36.71 -28.27 -27.90
C ARG A 6 -36.84 -26.77 -27.59
N ALA A 7 -38.06 -26.24 -27.51
CA ALA A 7 -38.30 -24.84 -27.22
C ALA A 7 -37.82 -24.42 -25.81
N LEU A 8 -37.92 -25.31 -24.82
CA LEU A 8 -37.48 -25.03 -23.46
C LEU A 8 -35.95 -24.96 -23.34
N ARG A 9 -35.21 -25.81 -24.08
CA ARG A 9 -33.74 -25.79 -24.09
C ARG A 9 -33.18 -24.54 -24.75
N THR A 10 -33.83 -24.01 -25.80
CA THR A 10 -33.37 -22.79 -26.48
C THR A 10 -33.54 -21.54 -25.61
N ARG A 11 -34.61 -21.47 -24.80
CA ARG A 11 -34.83 -20.32 -23.91
C ARG A 11 -33.88 -20.29 -22.72
N VAL A 12 -33.51 -21.44 -22.15
CA VAL A 12 -32.52 -21.50 -21.06
C VAL A 12 -31.11 -21.11 -21.54
N ALA A 13 -30.71 -21.55 -22.74
CA ALA A 13 -29.41 -21.17 -23.30
C ALA A 13 -29.28 -19.67 -23.56
N MET A 14 -30.38 -19.00 -23.95
CA MET A 14 -30.37 -17.57 -24.26
C MET A 14 -30.32 -16.69 -22.99
N VAL A 15 -30.90 -17.15 -21.88
CA VAL A 15 -30.81 -16.46 -20.58
C VAL A 15 -29.39 -16.54 -20.00
N CYS A 16 -28.68 -17.65 -20.20
CA CYS A 16 -27.28 -17.76 -19.77
C CYS A 16 -26.32 -16.87 -20.58
N ILE A 17 -26.58 -16.66 -21.88
CA ILE A 17 -25.76 -15.76 -22.71
C ILE A 17 -26.03 -14.28 -22.36
N ALA A 18 -27.28 -13.92 -22.03
CA ALA A 18 -27.59 -12.56 -21.58
C ALA A 18 -27.03 -12.24 -20.18
N ALA A 19 -26.95 -13.23 -19.28
CA ALA A 19 -26.34 -13.06 -17.95
C ALA A 19 -24.80 -12.93 -17.99
N LEU A 20 -24.15 -13.47 -19.02
CA LEU A 20 -22.70 -13.35 -19.22
C LEU A 20 -22.27 -12.01 -19.85
N MET A 21 -23.20 -11.26 -20.47
CA MET A 21 -22.89 -9.95 -21.08
C MET A 21 -23.15 -8.76 -20.14
N LEU A 22 -23.69 -8.99 -18.93
CA LEU A 22 -24.00 -7.91 -17.98
C LEU A 22 -23.06 -7.84 -16.75
N THR A 23 -21.94 -8.58 -16.74
CA THR A 23 -20.90 -8.48 -15.69
C THR A 23 -19.62 -7.78 -16.16
N ALA A 24 -19.56 -7.29 -17.40
CA ALA A 24 -18.37 -6.65 -17.97
C ALA A 24 -18.33 -5.11 -17.80
N ALA A 25 -19.05 -4.54 -16.82
CA ALA A 25 -19.17 -3.08 -16.71
C ALA A 25 -19.05 -2.51 -15.30
N PHE A 26 -18.32 -3.12 -14.36
CA PHE A 26 -17.79 -2.41 -13.17
C PHE A 26 -16.47 -3.01 -12.70
N ALA A 27 -15.54 -3.25 -13.63
CA ALA A 27 -14.14 -3.14 -13.29
C ALA A 27 -13.71 -1.73 -13.70
N SER A 28 -14.16 -0.71 -12.96
CA SER A 28 -13.31 0.47 -12.81
C SER A 28 -12.14 0.03 -11.93
N GLY A 29 -11.28 -0.83 -12.51
CA GLY A 29 -9.86 -0.69 -12.26
C GLY A 29 -9.60 0.73 -12.70
N THR A 30 -9.53 1.64 -11.73
CA THR A 30 -8.76 2.84 -11.93
C THR A 30 -7.47 2.35 -12.55
N ASP A 31 -7.24 2.78 -13.79
CA ASP A 31 -5.93 2.78 -14.39
C ASP A 31 -5.02 3.50 -13.39
N SER A 32 -4.51 2.72 -12.42
CA SER A 32 -3.13 2.83 -12.03
C SER A 32 -2.43 2.55 -13.35
N GLU A 33 -2.29 3.60 -14.18
CA GLU A 33 -1.20 3.65 -15.11
C GLU A 33 -0.04 3.15 -14.28
N ALA A 34 0.41 1.95 -14.65
CA ALA A 34 1.66 1.46 -14.21
C ALA A 34 2.62 2.57 -14.66
N MET A 35 2.91 3.51 -13.76
CA MET A 35 4.16 4.20 -13.78
C MET A 35 5.14 3.07 -13.48
N TRP A 36 5.53 2.36 -14.53
CA TRP A 36 6.90 1.92 -14.67
C TRP A 36 7.72 3.20 -14.67
N THR A 37 7.88 3.77 -13.47
CA THR A 37 9.16 4.32 -13.13
C THR A 37 10.06 3.10 -13.20
N ASP A 38 10.70 2.97 -14.37
CA ASP A 38 11.95 2.28 -14.56
C ASP A 38 13.00 3.00 -13.68
N GLY A 39 12.71 3.07 -12.38
CA GLY A 39 13.66 3.36 -11.35
C GLY A 39 14.50 2.12 -11.34
N LYS A 40 15.47 2.07 -12.25
CA LYS A 40 16.62 1.17 -12.17
C LYS A 40 16.97 1.14 -10.69
N ALA A 41 16.63 0.04 -10.02
CA ALA A 41 17.13 -0.22 -8.70
C ALA A 41 18.62 -0.31 -8.94
N GLY A 42 19.33 0.81 -8.75
CA GLY A 42 20.75 0.89 -8.97
C GLY A 42 21.34 -0.17 -8.07
N SER A 43 21.69 -1.31 -8.66
CA SER A 43 22.43 -2.40 -8.03
C SER A 43 23.84 -1.90 -7.88
N GLY A 44 24.01 -0.86 -7.06
CA GLY A 44 25.30 -0.44 -6.58
C GLY A 44 25.76 -1.47 -5.57
N THR A 45 27.02 -1.86 -5.66
CA THR A 45 27.73 -2.51 -4.56
C THR A 45 27.61 -1.63 -3.33
N PHE A 46 27.02 -2.15 -2.26
CA PHE A 46 27.01 -1.50 -0.94
C PHE A 46 28.45 -1.43 -0.43
N THR A 47 29.09 -0.27 -0.62
CA THR A 47 30.52 -0.08 -0.32
C THR A 47 30.78 0.59 1.04
N ALA A 48 29.76 0.87 1.85
CA ALA A 48 29.94 1.71 3.03
C ALA A 48 29.37 1.07 4.30
N LEU A 49 30.12 1.22 5.40
CA LEU A 49 29.71 0.96 6.80
C LEU A 49 28.47 1.76 7.25
N GLN A 50 27.73 2.41 6.34
CA GLN A 50 26.63 3.31 6.63
C GLN A 50 25.49 3.10 5.64
N LEU A 51 24.35 2.66 6.16
CA LEU A 51 23.10 2.52 5.42
C LEU A 51 22.45 3.90 5.25
N GLY A 52 22.15 4.28 4.01
CA GLY A 52 21.45 5.54 3.72
C GLY A 52 20.00 5.54 4.24
N GLY A 53 19.39 6.72 4.29
CA GLY A 53 17.98 6.86 4.65
C GLY A 53 17.03 6.43 3.54
N VAL A 54 15.77 6.16 3.90
CA VAL A 54 14.71 5.94 2.90
C VAL A 54 14.48 7.18 2.04
N GLN A 55 14.14 6.97 0.78
CA GLN A 55 13.94 8.02 -0.23
C GLN A 55 12.46 8.20 -0.53
N ASN A 56 12.06 9.28 -1.19
CA ASN A 56 10.68 9.53 -1.66
C ASN A 56 9.61 9.20 -0.60
N PHE A 57 9.82 9.71 0.63
CA PHE A 57 8.95 9.45 1.78
C PHE A 57 7.66 10.27 1.66
N VAL A 58 6.60 9.65 1.15
CA VAL A 58 5.35 10.30 0.74
C VAL A 58 4.18 9.63 1.45
N CYS A 59 3.16 10.41 1.80
CA CYS A 59 1.91 9.91 2.33
C CYS A 59 0.75 10.18 1.38
N THR A 60 -0.17 9.24 1.33
CA THR A 60 -1.43 9.34 0.61
C THR A 60 -2.57 9.10 1.59
N ALA A 61 -3.48 10.06 1.69
CA ALA A 61 -4.68 9.91 2.50
C ALA A 61 -5.57 8.83 1.87
N GLY A 62 -5.93 7.83 2.65
CA GLY A 62 -6.87 6.79 2.25
C GLY A 62 -8.31 7.22 2.51
N VAL A 63 -9.25 6.39 2.08
CA VAL A 63 -10.67 6.62 2.38
C VAL A 63 -10.89 6.48 3.90
N TRP A 64 -11.59 7.45 4.49
CA TRP A 64 -11.92 7.49 5.91
C TRP A 64 -10.68 7.49 6.82
N SER A 65 -10.52 6.47 7.66
CA SER A 65 -9.57 6.43 8.76
C SER A 65 -8.19 5.88 8.37
N ALA A 66 -7.87 5.78 7.08
CA ALA A 66 -6.62 5.19 6.61
C ALA A 66 -5.66 6.23 6.03
N ALA A 67 -4.36 6.04 6.23
CA ALA A 67 -3.31 6.73 5.49
C ALA A 67 -2.23 5.73 5.11
N THR A 68 -1.71 5.85 3.89
CA THR A 68 -0.66 4.97 3.37
C THR A 68 0.60 5.79 3.18
N VAL A 69 1.69 5.35 3.81
CA VAL A 69 3.01 5.94 3.65
C VAL A 69 3.84 5.04 2.76
N ASN A 70 4.41 5.62 1.71
CA ASN A 70 5.27 4.96 0.74
C ASN A 70 6.67 5.55 0.80
N TRP A 71 7.66 4.72 0.53
CA TRP A 71 9.04 5.14 0.38
C TRP A 71 9.75 4.35 -0.70
N ALA A 72 10.89 4.88 -1.13
CA ALA A 72 11.85 4.18 -1.94
C ALA A 72 13.02 3.71 -1.07
N ARG A 73 13.67 2.64 -1.52
CA ARG A 73 14.83 2.05 -0.82
C ARG A 73 15.99 3.05 -0.76
N PRO A 74 16.87 2.94 0.25
CA PRO A 74 18.07 3.76 0.27
C PRO A 74 18.94 3.54 -0.98
N THR A 75 19.57 4.60 -1.46
CA THR A 75 20.46 4.55 -2.63
C THR A 75 21.65 3.62 -2.38
N GLY A 76 22.05 2.83 -3.37
CA GLY A 76 23.20 1.93 -3.28
C GLY A 76 22.97 0.70 -2.40
N THR A 77 21.72 0.39 -2.04
CA THR A 77 21.38 -0.85 -1.32
C THR A 77 20.98 -1.97 -2.29
N PRO A 78 21.46 -3.21 -2.08
CA PRO A 78 21.04 -4.33 -2.90
C PRO A 78 19.55 -4.63 -2.70
N GLY A 79 18.87 -5.09 -3.74
CA GLY A 79 17.48 -5.52 -3.62
C GLY A 79 17.33 -6.77 -2.78
N GLY A 80 16.24 -6.84 -2.01
CA GLY A 80 15.87 -8.03 -1.24
C GLY A 80 16.58 -8.20 0.11
N VAL A 81 17.54 -7.34 0.47
CA VAL A 81 18.32 -7.45 1.72
C VAL A 81 17.94 -6.39 2.76
N VAL A 82 17.24 -5.33 2.34
CA VAL A 82 16.81 -4.25 3.21
C VAL A 82 15.46 -4.57 3.84
N SER A 83 15.39 -4.48 5.16
CA SER A 83 14.16 -4.45 5.94
C SER A 83 13.91 -3.04 6.50
N TYR A 84 12.69 -2.78 6.93
CA TYR A 84 12.25 -1.49 7.44
C TYR A 84 11.60 -1.69 8.80
N GLN A 85 12.15 -1.05 9.83
CA GLN A 85 11.47 -0.88 11.10
C GLN A 85 10.52 0.31 10.98
N VAL A 86 9.23 0.03 11.08
CA VAL A 86 8.16 1.02 11.09
C VAL A 86 7.66 1.14 12.52
N THR A 87 7.82 2.33 13.10
CA THR A 87 7.37 2.65 14.45
C THR A 87 6.21 3.63 14.36
N VAL A 88 5.08 3.25 14.95
CA VAL A 88 3.88 4.06 15.06
C VAL A 88 3.73 4.50 16.52
N ARG A 89 3.69 5.81 16.75
CA ARG A 89 3.47 6.39 18.07
C ARG A 89 2.18 7.19 18.08
N ARG A 90 1.31 6.91 19.05
CA ARG A 90 0.03 7.61 19.23
C ARG A 90 -0.35 7.65 20.70
N ALA A 91 -0.72 8.82 21.21
CA ALA A 91 -1.22 9.00 22.59
C ALA A 91 -0.36 8.29 23.66
N GLY A 92 0.96 8.34 23.51
CA GLY A 92 1.92 7.68 24.41
C GLY A 92 2.12 6.17 24.19
N LYS A 93 1.33 5.52 23.33
CA LYS A 93 1.56 4.14 22.89
C LYS A 93 2.52 4.11 21.70
N THR A 94 3.38 3.11 21.67
CA THR A 94 4.36 2.88 20.60
C THR A 94 4.27 1.43 20.16
N GLU A 95 4.14 1.22 18.85
CA GLU A 95 4.16 -0.08 18.21
C GLU A 95 5.25 -0.08 17.14
N THR A 96 6.08 -1.13 17.09
CA THR A 96 7.15 -1.26 16.10
C THR A 96 6.99 -2.57 15.35
N THR A 97 7.07 -2.50 14.03
CA THR A 97 6.96 -3.65 13.13
C THR A 97 8.11 -3.65 12.15
N THR A 98 8.67 -4.80 11.84
CA THR A 98 9.70 -4.95 10.82
C THR A 98 9.11 -5.59 9.57
N GLN A 99 9.37 -5.00 8.41
CA GLN A 99 8.84 -5.50 7.14
C GLN A 99 9.82 -5.26 5.98
N ALA A 100 9.74 -6.06 4.92
CA ALA A 100 10.50 -5.83 3.68
C ALA A 100 9.78 -4.87 2.71
N ALA A 101 8.47 -4.67 2.89
CA ALA A 101 7.67 -3.81 2.03
C ALA A 101 8.02 -2.34 2.23
N THR A 102 8.02 -1.57 1.13
CA THR A 102 8.29 -0.13 1.13
C THR A 102 7.01 0.72 1.24
N THR A 103 5.96 0.11 1.78
CA THR A 103 4.64 0.73 1.99
C THR A 103 4.10 0.30 3.34
N PHE A 104 3.48 1.22 4.06
CA PHE A 104 2.81 0.95 5.31
C PHE A 104 1.47 1.66 5.35
N THR A 105 0.40 0.91 5.62
CA THR A 105 -0.93 1.49 5.78
C THR A 105 -1.30 1.52 7.25
N TYR A 106 -1.46 2.72 7.74
CA TYR A 106 -1.98 2.96 9.07
C TYR A 106 -3.51 3.12 9.00
N ARG A 107 -4.22 2.43 9.88
CA ARG A 107 -5.67 2.60 10.09
C ARG A 107 -5.93 3.10 11.50
N ARG A 108 -6.59 4.24 11.60
CA ARG A 108 -7.01 4.83 12.87
C ARG A 108 -8.17 4.00 13.45
N PRO A 109 -8.09 3.60 14.72
CA PRO A 109 -9.21 3.02 15.45
C PRO A 109 -10.42 3.95 15.49
N ALA A 110 -11.61 3.37 15.59
CA ALA A 110 -12.85 4.12 15.65
C ALA A 110 -12.83 5.12 16.82
N LEU A 111 -13.35 6.33 16.57
CA LEU A 111 -13.51 7.41 17.55
C LEU A 111 -12.22 7.91 18.22
N ASN A 112 -11.05 7.49 17.74
CA ASN A 112 -9.78 8.08 18.15
C ASN A 112 -9.41 9.19 17.16
N PHE A 113 -8.94 10.35 17.66
CA PHE A 113 -8.56 11.51 16.86
C PHE A 113 -7.20 12.08 17.27
N ASP A 114 -6.34 11.22 17.83
CA ASP A 114 -4.98 11.62 18.18
C ASP A 114 -4.10 11.58 16.94
N ASP A 115 -3.22 12.57 16.82
CA ASP A 115 -2.18 12.57 15.81
C ASP A 115 -1.23 11.39 15.99
N VAL A 116 -0.70 10.94 14.87
CA VAL A 116 0.10 9.73 14.80
C VAL A 116 1.45 10.07 14.24
N THR A 117 2.50 9.77 14.97
CA THR A 117 3.86 9.87 14.45
C THR A 117 4.26 8.52 13.87
N LEU A 118 4.57 8.48 12.58
CA LEU A 118 5.09 7.31 11.89
C LEU A 118 6.57 7.54 11.57
N THR A 119 7.42 6.62 12.02
CA THR A 119 8.86 6.64 11.80
C THR A 119 9.28 5.40 11.03
N VAL A 120 10.08 5.55 9.98
CA VAL A 120 10.66 4.45 9.20
C VAL A 120 12.17 4.48 9.29
N GLN A 121 12.76 3.34 9.60
CA GLN A 121 14.21 3.14 9.62
C GLN A 121 14.59 1.95 8.73
N PRO A 122 15.50 2.13 7.75
CA PRO A 122 16.03 1.01 6.99
C PRO A 122 17.06 0.23 7.83
N VAL A 123 17.05 -1.10 7.71
CA VAL A 123 17.91 -2.02 8.45
C VAL A 123 18.40 -3.13 7.52
N ILE A 124 19.70 -3.42 7.55
CA ILE A 124 20.32 -4.58 6.91
C ILE A 124 21.11 -5.31 7.99
N GLU A 125 20.61 -6.46 8.44
CA GLU A 125 21.20 -7.22 9.56
C GLU A 125 21.40 -6.32 10.81
N GLN A 126 22.65 -5.99 11.13
CA GLN A 126 23.06 -5.13 12.25
C GLN A 126 23.23 -3.66 11.88
N TRP A 127 23.17 -3.32 10.58
CA TRP A 127 23.36 -1.96 10.09
C TRP A 127 22.03 -1.23 10.03
N THR A 128 21.94 -0.08 10.69
CA THR A 128 20.76 0.78 10.67
C THR A 128 21.06 2.08 9.93
N GLY A 129 20.13 2.54 9.09
CA GLY A 129 20.20 3.87 8.49
C GLY A 129 19.50 4.94 9.33
N PRO A 130 19.55 6.20 8.89
CA PRO A 130 18.83 7.29 9.53
C PRO A 130 17.31 7.10 9.40
N THR A 131 16.58 7.57 10.41
CA THR A 131 15.13 7.53 10.48
C THR A 131 14.49 8.63 9.64
N ARG A 132 13.29 8.36 9.11
CA ARG A 132 12.40 9.36 8.52
C ARG A 132 11.08 9.33 9.24
N THR A 133 10.57 10.50 9.59
CA THR A 133 9.38 10.65 10.43
C THR A 133 8.34 11.49 9.73
N MET A 134 7.07 11.12 9.90
CA MET A 134 5.91 11.85 9.41
C MET A 134 4.84 11.90 10.49
N ILE A 135 4.13 13.02 10.57
CA ILE A 135 2.94 13.15 11.40
C ILE A 135 1.72 12.97 10.50
N LEU A 136 0.86 12.03 10.87
CA LEU A 136 -0.44 11.83 10.24
C LEU A 136 -1.48 12.45 11.14
N GLU A 137 -2.16 13.48 10.64
CA GLU A 137 -3.14 14.22 11.44
C GLU A 137 -4.49 13.51 11.42
N ALA A 138 -5.13 13.42 12.58
CA ALA A 138 -6.43 12.78 12.70
C ALA A 138 -7.56 13.82 12.76
N ALA A 139 -8.22 14.06 11.62
CA ALA A 139 -9.36 14.97 11.53
C ALA A 139 -10.71 14.27 11.82
N PRO A 140 -11.60 14.85 12.66
CA PRO A 140 -12.87 14.24 13.03
C PRO A 140 -13.84 13.96 11.87
N LEU A 141 -13.85 14.83 10.85
CA LEU A 141 -14.80 14.76 9.73
C LEU A 141 -14.18 14.29 8.41
N VAL A 142 -12.85 14.35 8.30
CA VAL A 142 -12.12 14.14 7.04
C VAL A 142 -11.27 12.87 7.07
N GLY A 143 -11.11 12.25 8.25
CA GLY A 143 -10.33 11.03 8.36
C GLY A 143 -8.86 11.30 8.67
N MET A 144 -7.95 10.52 8.09
CA MET A 144 -6.51 10.74 8.24
C MET A 144 -6.01 11.72 7.18
N ARG A 145 -5.15 12.66 7.57
CA ARG A 145 -4.50 13.61 6.67
C ARG A 145 -3.00 13.37 6.65
N CYS A 146 -2.43 13.54 5.46
CA CYS A 146 -1.00 13.62 5.25
C CYS A 146 -0.55 15.09 5.35
N PRO A 147 0.69 15.34 5.78
CA PRO A 147 1.27 16.69 5.81
C PRO A 147 1.57 17.22 4.41
#